data_AF-A0A7V8SX48-F1
#
_entry.id   AF-A0A7V8SX48-F1
#
_cell.length_a   1.000
_cell.length_b   1.000
_cell.length_c   1.000
_cell.angle_alpha   90.00
_cell.angle_beta   90.00
_cell.angle_gamma   90.00
#
_symmetry.space_group_name_H-M   'P 1'
#
loop_
_entity.id
_entity.type
_entity.pdbx_description
1 polymer ?
#
loop_
_entity_poly.entity_id
_entity_poly.type
_entity_poly.pdbx_seq_one_letter_code
_entity_poly.pdbx_strand_id
1 'polypeptide(L)'
;MIDLLSGAEARPLPLLEARLADALNERPGLDHFLPARIEWRGATPEVKALKWQGSGDIAALAAANCFLVVPAAGEKIAAGGRVSVLLRKDVV
;
A
#
# COMPACT_ATOMS: atom_id res chain seq x y z
N MET A 1 3.42 -17.42 -3.96
CA MET A 1 4.36 -18.55 -4.08
C MET A 1 4.00 -19.68 -3.13
N ILE A 2 3.90 -19.45 -1.81
CA ILE A 2 3.54 -20.53 -0.86
C ILE A 2 2.19 -21.18 -1.17
N ASP A 3 1.17 -20.39 -1.52
CA ASP A 3 -0.15 -20.89 -1.92
C ASP A 3 -0.09 -21.86 -3.13
N LEU A 4 0.72 -21.53 -4.15
CA LEU A 4 0.89 -22.39 -5.33
C LEU A 4 1.63 -23.69 -4.97
N LEU A 5 2.68 -23.58 -4.15
CA LEU A 5 3.47 -24.73 -3.71
C LEU A 5 2.65 -25.69 -2.82
N SER A 6 1.63 -25.18 -2.12
CA SER A 6 0.69 -26.00 -1.36
C SER A 6 -0.47 -26.57 -2.21
N GLY A 7 -0.45 -26.39 -3.54
CA GLY A 7 -1.49 -26.89 -4.45
C GLY A 7 -2.74 -26.02 -4.58
N ALA A 8 -2.73 -24.78 -4.06
CA ALA A 8 -3.84 -23.85 -4.30
C ALA A 8 -3.74 -23.22 -5.70
N GLU A 9 -4.86 -22.76 -6.24
CA GLU A 9 -4.88 -22.04 -7.51
C GLU A 9 -4.19 -20.67 -7.43
N ALA A 10 -3.70 -20.18 -8.57
CA ALA A 10 -3.16 -18.84 -8.68
C ALA A 10 -4.26 -17.80 -8.42
N ARG A 11 -3.97 -16.84 -7.55
CA ARG A 11 -4.88 -15.74 -7.21
C ARG A 11 -4.21 -14.41 -7.48
N PRO A 12 -4.93 -13.41 -8.02
CA PRO A 12 -4.40 -12.06 -8.16
C PRO A 12 -4.10 -11.46 -6.77
N LEU A 13 -3.23 -10.46 -6.75
CA LEU A 13 -2.97 -9.71 -5.52
C LEU A 13 -4.26 -8.99 -5.06
N PRO A 14 -4.59 -9.01 -3.76
CA PRO A 14 -5.77 -8.35 -3.22
C PRO A 14 -5.54 -6.83 -3.14
N LEU A 15 -5.51 -6.18 -4.30
CA LEU A 15 -5.41 -4.73 -4.42
C LEU A 15 -6.78 -4.08 -4.26
N LEU A 16 -6.84 -3.04 -3.43
CA LEU A 16 -8.02 -2.24 -3.16
C LEU A 16 -7.76 -0.79 -3.59
N GLU A 17 -8.76 -0.15 -4.18
CA GLU A 17 -8.71 1.29 -4.43
C GLU A 17 -9.01 2.07 -3.14
N ALA A 18 -8.16 3.04 -2.82
CA ALA A 18 -8.32 3.94 -1.68
C ALA A 18 -8.04 5.38 -2.08
N ARG A 19 -8.45 6.31 -1.22
CA ARG A 19 -8.15 7.73 -1.35
C ARG A 19 -6.94 8.09 -0.50
N LEU A 20 -5.93 8.71 -1.10
CA LEU A 20 -4.74 9.14 -0.39
C LEU A 20 -5.06 10.33 0.53
N ALA A 21 -4.76 10.22 1.82
CA ALA A 21 -5.05 11.27 2.80
C ALA A 21 -4.10 12.47 2.68
N ASP A 22 -2.80 12.21 2.54
CA ASP A 22 -1.74 13.22 2.48
C ASP A 22 -0.99 13.12 1.14
N ALA A 23 -0.61 14.25 0.55
CA ALA A 23 0.14 14.24 -0.70
C ALA A 23 1.47 13.47 -0.54
N LEU A 24 1.85 12.77 -1.59
CA LEU A 24 3.03 11.89 -1.61
C LEU A 24 3.95 12.26 -2.77
N ASN A 25 5.25 12.21 -2.51
CA ASN A 25 6.30 12.47 -3.50
C ASN A 25 7.38 11.40 -3.40
N GLU A 26 7.33 10.41 -4.28
CA GLU A 26 8.29 9.30 -4.33
C GLU A 26 9.20 9.39 -5.54
N ARG A 27 10.38 8.77 -5.43
CA ARG A 27 11.36 8.77 -6.52
C ARG A 27 10.86 7.89 -7.68
N PRO A 28 10.85 8.38 -8.93
CA PRO A 28 10.43 7.56 -10.06
C PRO A 28 11.46 6.46 -10.37
N GLY A 29 11.04 5.49 -11.19
CA GLY A 29 11.92 4.44 -11.73
C GLY A 29 11.77 3.05 -11.11
N LEU A 30 11.03 2.92 -10.00
CA LEU A 30 10.65 1.64 -9.41
C LEU A 30 9.25 1.73 -8.80
N ASP A 31 8.53 0.60 -8.78
CA ASP A 31 7.29 0.51 -8.03
C ASP A 31 7.60 0.49 -6.53
N HIS A 32 7.04 1.44 -5.78
CA HIS A 32 7.20 1.50 -4.33
C HIS A 32 6.01 0.88 -3.62
N PHE A 33 6.30 0.09 -2.59
CA PHE A 33 5.33 -0.50 -1.68
C PHE A 33 5.53 0.09 -0.29
N LEU A 34 4.92 1.24 -0.02
CA LEU A 34 5.14 1.99 1.21
C LEU A 34 4.26 1.45 2.35
N PRO A 35 4.80 1.19 3.55
CA PRO A 35 4.02 0.91 4.75
C PRO A 35 2.99 2.02 4.96
N ALA A 36 1.73 1.61 5.05
CA ALA A 36 0.62 2.54 5.15
C ALA A 36 -0.42 2.05 6.17
N ARG A 37 -1.27 2.98 6.59
CA ARG A 37 -2.47 2.69 7.34
C ARG A 37 -3.69 3.06 6.53
N ILE A 38 -4.58 2.11 6.34
CA ILE A 38 -5.90 2.30 5.76
C ILE A 38 -6.96 2.34 6.85
N GLU A 39 -7.91 3.27 6.71
CA GLU A 39 -9.08 3.43 7.57
C GLU A 39 -10.35 3.51 6.71
N TRP A 40 -11.42 2.84 7.16
CA TRP A 40 -12.71 2.87 6.48
C TRP A 40 -13.53 4.06 6.97
N ARG A 41 -13.57 5.13 6.16
CA ARG A 41 -14.36 6.34 6.41
C ARG A 41 -15.44 6.47 5.34
N GLY A 42 -16.50 5.65 5.45
CA GLY A 42 -17.61 5.63 4.50
C GLY A 42 -17.37 4.68 3.32
N ALA A 43 -17.85 5.07 2.13
CA ALA A 43 -17.85 4.20 0.95
C ALA A 43 -16.46 4.01 0.31
N THR A 44 -15.57 5.00 0.45
CA THR A 44 -14.19 4.93 -0.06
C THR A 44 -13.24 4.99 1.12
N PRO A 45 -12.36 3.99 1.30
CA PRO A 45 -11.41 4.00 2.40
C PRO A 45 -10.32 5.06 2.16
N GLU A 46 -9.80 5.62 3.24
CA GLU A 46 -8.69 6.57 3.21
C GLU A 46 -7.41 5.87 3.62
N VAL A 47 -6.31 6.15 2.92
CA VAL A 47 -5.00 5.59 3.19
C VAL A 47 -3.97 6.68 3.44
N LYS A 48 -3.14 6.46 4.45
CA LYS A 48 -2.02 7.33 4.81
C LYS A 48 -0.72 6.55 4.81
N ALA A 49 0.24 7.00 4.00
CA ALA A 49 1.60 6.49 4.05
C ALA A 49 2.23 6.83 5.41
N LEU A 50 2.90 5.88 6.03
CA LEU A 50 3.69 6.13 7.22
C LEU A 50 5.03 6.74 6.83
N LYS A 51 5.60 7.55 7.74
CA LYS A 51 6.97 8.03 7.56
C LYS A 51 7.90 6.83 7.57
N TRP A 52 8.59 6.61 6.46
CA TRP A 52 9.46 5.47 6.25
C TRP A 52 10.87 5.96 5.91
N GLN A 53 11.88 5.53 6.66
CA GLN A 53 13.28 5.90 6.41
C GLN A 53 14.05 4.90 5.53
N GLY A 54 13.39 3.86 5.02
CA GLY A 54 13.98 2.79 4.23
C GLY A 54 13.86 1.41 4.89
N SER A 55 14.27 0.36 4.18
CA SER A 55 13.94 -1.04 4.50
C SER A 55 14.26 -1.53 5.92
N GLY A 56 15.15 -0.85 6.65
CA GLY A 56 15.47 -1.15 8.05
C GLY A 56 14.47 -0.61 9.09
N ASP A 57 13.50 0.21 8.68
CA ASP A 57 12.50 0.79 9.58
C ASP A 57 11.37 -0.21 9.89
N ILE A 58 11.69 -1.18 10.75
CA ILE A 58 10.76 -2.22 11.17
C ILE A 58 9.60 -1.65 12.00
N ALA A 59 9.81 -0.53 12.70
CA ALA A 59 8.77 0.10 13.50
C ALA A 59 7.64 0.65 12.62
N ALA A 60 7.97 1.34 11.52
CA ALA A 60 6.98 1.78 10.55
C ALA A 60 6.23 0.59 9.91
N LEU A 61 6.95 -0.48 9.57
CA LEU A 61 6.36 -1.68 9.01
C LEU A 61 5.39 -2.38 9.99
N ALA A 62 5.76 -2.48 11.26
CA ALA A 62 4.92 -3.09 12.29
C ALA A 62 3.64 -2.28 12.55
N ALA A 63 3.73 -0.95 12.47
CA ALA A 63 2.60 -0.05 12.63
C ALA A 63 1.67 0.01 11.41
N ALA A 64 2.14 -0.43 10.24
CA ALA A 64 1.35 -0.50 9.01
C ALA A 64 0.35 -1.66 9.06
N ASN A 65 -0.76 -1.51 8.33
CA ASN A 65 -1.77 -2.56 8.13
C ASN A 65 -1.97 -2.86 6.63
N CYS A 66 -1.31 -2.10 5.76
CA CYS A 66 -1.34 -2.27 4.31
C CYS A 66 -0.07 -1.69 3.68
N PHE A 67 0.08 -1.90 2.37
CA PHE A 67 1.09 -1.23 1.56
C PHE A 67 0.44 -0.36 0.50
N LEU A 68 0.80 0.93 0.48
CA LEU A 68 0.45 1.84 -0.60
C LEU A 68 1.33 1.54 -1.82
N VAL A 69 0.71 1.30 -2.97
CA VAL A 69 1.42 1.00 -4.22
C VAL A 69 1.58 2.29 -5.03
N VAL A 70 2.82 2.70 -5.26
CA VAL A 70 3.17 3.86 -6.07
C VAL A 70 3.87 3.38 -7.34
N PRO A 71 3.25 3.53 -8.52
CA PRO A 71 3.85 3.08 -9.77
C PRO A 71 5.13 3.82 -10.12
N ALA A 72 6.07 3.15 -10.77
CA ALA A 72 7.36 3.71 -11.20
C ALA A 72 7.25 4.97 -12.08
N ALA A 73 6.13 5.12 -12.79
CA ALA A 73 5.83 6.27 -13.64
C ALA A 73 5.30 7.50 -12.88
N GLY A 74 4.91 7.35 -11.60
CA GLY A 74 4.26 8.38 -10.80
C GLY A 74 5.18 8.94 -9.72
N GLU A 75 5.59 10.20 -9.87
CA GLU A 75 6.42 10.90 -8.87
C GLU A 75 5.56 11.57 -7.79
N LYS A 76 4.42 12.16 -8.16
CA LYS A 76 3.62 13.04 -7.30
C LYS A 76 2.14 12.66 -7.32
N ILE A 77 1.62 12.28 -6.17
CA ILE A 77 0.20 12.00 -5.98
C ILE A 77 -0.34 13.04 -5.00
N ALA A 78 -1.31 13.85 -5.46
CA ALA A 78 -1.95 14.84 -4.62
C ALA A 78 -2.81 14.18 -3.54
N ALA A 79 -2.99 14.88 -2.42
CA ALA A 79 -3.99 14.50 -1.43
C ALA A 79 -5.36 14.37 -2.09
N GLY A 80 -6.07 13.31 -1.74
CA GLY A 80 -7.33 12.92 -2.35
C GLY A 80 -7.21 12.14 -3.67
N GLY A 81 -6.00 11.89 -4.17
CA GLY A 81 -5.77 11.03 -5.33
C GLY A 81 -6.22 9.59 -5.08
N ARG A 82 -6.65 8.91 -6.15
CA ARG A 82 -6.95 7.47 -6.11
C ARG A 82 -5.67 6.68 -6.21
N VAL A 83 -5.52 5.71 -5.32
CA VAL A 83 -4.32 4.89 -5.20
C VAL A 83 -4.69 3.43 -4.98
N SER A 84 -3.79 2.53 -5.38
CA SER A 84 -3.93 1.11 -5.09
C SER A 84 -3.24 0.76 -3.77
N VAL A 85 -3.90 -0.05 -2.97
CA VAL A 85 -3.42 -0.50 -1.67
C VAL A 85 -3.43 -2.02 -1.62
N LEU A 86 -2.32 -2.62 -1.23
CA LEU A 86 -2.22 -4.04 -0.94
C LEU A 86 -2.52 -4.27 0.55
N LEU A 87 -3.63 -4.94 0.85
CA LEU A 87 -3.99 -5.25 2.23
C LEU A 87 -3.08 -6.34 2.81
N ARG A 88 -2.71 -6.20 4.09
CA ARG A 88 -2.04 -7.26 4.82
C ARG A 88 -3.06 -8.34 5.22
N LYS A 89 -2.66 -9.62 5.14
CA LYS A 89 -3.55 -10.78 5.35
C LYS A 89 -4.19 -10.83 6.75
N ASP A 90 -3.62 -10.17 7.74
CA ASP A 90 -4.15 -10.09 9.12
C ASP A 90 -5.22 -9.00 9.30
N VAL A 91 -5.49 -8.21 8.26
CA VAL A 91 -6.54 -7.19 8.21
C VAL A 91 -7.80 -7.71 7.49
N VAL A 92 -7.70 -8.90 6.87
CA VAL A 92 -8.78 -9.57 6.13
C VAL A 92 -9.20 -10.84 6.87
#